data_AF-A0A1G8E5R5-F1
#
_entry.id   AF-A0A1G8E5R5-F1
#
_cell.length_a   1.000
_cell.length_b   1.000
_cell.length_c   1.000
_cell.angle_alpha   90.00
_cell.angle_beta   90.00
_cell.angle_gamma   90.00
#
_symmetry.space_group_name_H-M   'P 1'
#
loop_
_entity.id
_entity.type
_entity.pdbx_description
1 polymer ?
#
loop_
_entity_poly.entity_id
_entity_poly.type
_entity_poly.pdbx_seq_one_letter_code
_entity_poly.pdbx_strand_id
1 'polypeptide(L)'
;MLGPERRSFQAAMTLKYCRGNPRQAERVFGWNRDTIELGLNEQRTGVICLGAQAAYCGNRLWEEKHPDVAQALWALAESHCQQDPTFRTALSYTRLTVAAVLDRLRAQGFPEDDLPSPSTMAEVLNRNGYRLRKVVKAKLQRNSRKRMPSLPISQTRTETP
;
A
#
# COMPACT_ATOMS: atom_id res chain seq x y z
N MET A 1 8.88 -6.38 -15.82
CA MET A 1 10.06 -7.22 -16.09
C MET A 1 11.28 -6.45 -15.64
N LEU A 2 12.01 -6.95 -14.67
CA LEU A 2 13.22 -6.29 -14.15
C LEU A 2 14.34 -6.37 -15.21
N GLY A 3 15.30 -5.44 -15.16
CA GLY A 3 16.42 -5.39 -16.12
C GLY A 3 17.19 -6.71 -16.24
N PRO A 4 17.59 -7.35 -15.12
CA PRO A 4 18.26 -8.65 -15.15
C PRO A 4 17.43 -9.79 -15.73
N GLU A 5 16.13 -9.84 -15.46
CA GLU A 5 15.22 -10.87 -16.00
C GLU A 5 15.12 -10.78 -17.52
N ARG A 6 15.02 -9.55 -18.05
CA ARG A 6 15.01 -9.33 -19.50
C ARG A 6 16.31 -9.79 -20.13
N ARG A 7 17.44 -9.47 -19.51
CA ARG A 7 18.78 -9.84 -19.99
C ARG A 7 19.00 -11.36 -19.94
N SER A 8 18.59 -12.03 -18.86
CA SER A 8 18.71 -13.48 -18.74
C SER A 8 17.87 -14.21 -19.78
N PHE A 9 16.67 -13.70 -20.08
CA PHE A 9 15.83 -14.21 -21.17
C PHE A 9 16.52 -14.03 -22.54
N GLN A 10 17.05 -12.84 -22.81
CA GLN A 10 17.75 -12.57 -24.07
C GLN A 10 18.97 -13.46 -24.26
N ALA A 11 19.75 -13.71 -23.20
CA ALA A 11 20.88 -14.63 -23.22
C ALA A 11 20.43 -16.07 -23.50
N ALA A 12 19.36 -16.55 -22.86
CA ALA A 12 18.82 -17.89 -23.10
C ALA A 12 18.34 -18.07 -24.56
N MET A 13 17.65 -17.07 -25.12
CA MET A 13 17.21 -17.10 -26.52
C MET A 13 18.39 -17.02 -27.49
N THR A 14 19.42 -16.22 -27.18
CA THR A 14 20.65 -16.13 -27.97
C THR A 14 21.39 -17.45 -27.97
N LEU A 15 21.48 -18.15 -26.84
CA LEU A 15 22.09 -19.47 -26.74
C LEU A 15 21.35 -20.47 -27.66
N LYS A 16 20.01 -20.47 -27.61
CA LYS A 16 19.15 -21.40 -28.35
C LYS A 16 19.15 -21.15 -29.86
N TYR A 17 19.05 -19.90 -30.31
CA TYR A 17 18.80 -19.56 -31.72
C TYR A 17 20.02 -18.97 -32.44
N CYS A 18 20.95 -18.36 -31.70
CA CYS A 18 22.13 -17.70 -32.25
C CYS A 18 23.44 -18.34 -31.79
N ARG A 19 23.39 -19.56 -31.23
CA ARG A 19 24.56 -20.31 -30.73
C ARG A 19 25.40 -19.51 -29.72
N GLY A 20 24.76 -18.62 -28.97
CA GLY A 20 25.46 -17.74 -28.03
C GLY A 20 26.22 -16.57 -28.69
N ASN A 21 26.01 -16.28 -29.98
CA ASN A 21 26.68 -15.19 -30.68
C ASN A 21 25.91 -13.86 -30.57
N PRO A 22 26.44 -12.85 -29.85
CA PRO A 22 25.78 -11.56 -29.65
C PRO A 22 25.57 -10.79 -30.96
N ARG A 23 26.53 -10.81 -31.89
CA ARG A 23 26.43 -10.13 -33.19
C ARG A 23 25.36 -10.72 -34.09
N GLN A 24 25.06 -12.00 -33.91
CA GLN A 24 23.99 -12.65 -34.64
C GLN A 24 22.63 -12.29 -34.02
N ALA A 25 22.52 -12.29 -32.69
CA ALA A 25 21.29 -11.88 -32.02
C ALA A 25 20.95 -10.40 -32.23
N GLU A 26 21.93 -9.52 -32.34
CA GLU A 26 21.73 -8.13 -32.77
C GLU A 26 21.12 -8.06 -34.18
N ARG A 27 21.67 -8.82 -35.14
CA ARG A 27 21.15 -8.84 -36.51
C ARG A 27 19.77 -9.49 -36.65
N VAL A 28 19.49 -10.54 -35.88
CA VAL A 28 18.25 -11.32 -35.99
C VAL A 28 17.12 -10.73 -35.14
N PHE A 29 17.42 -10.34 -33.90
CA PHE A 29 16.42 -9.88 -32.92
C PHE A 29 16.47 -8.37 -32.64
N GLY A 30 17.48 -7.64 -33.14
CA GLY A 30 17.65 -6.21 -32.86
C GLY A 30 18.04 -5.91 -31.41
N TRP A 31 18.57 -6.90 -30.68
CA TRP A 31 18.99 -6.72 -29.28
C TRP A 31 20.40 -6.17 -29.19
N ASN A 32 20.64 -5.28 -28.22
CA ASN A 32 21.98 -4.74 -27.99
C ASN A 32 22.95 -5.86 -27.61
N ARG A 33 24.03 -5.99 -28.39
CA ARG A 33 25.08 -7.00 -28.22
C ARG A 33 25.72 -6.99 -26.83
N ASP A 34 25.94 -5.82 -26.23
CA ASP A 34 26.66 -5.67 -24.96
C ASP A 34 25.79 -6.22 -23.81
N THR A 35 24.47 -6.01 -23.90
CA THR A 35 23.49 -6.58 -22.96
C THR A 35 23.47 -8.11 -23.03
N ILE A 36 23.58 -8.66 -24.25
CA ILE A 36 23.59 -10.11 -24.48
C ILE A 36 24.90 -10.73 -24.00
N GLU A 37 26.04 -10.12 -24.28
CA GLU A 37 27.36 -10.55 -23.78
C GLU A 37 27.37 -10.60 -22.26
N LEU A 38 26.86 -9.56 -21.61
CA LEU A 38 26.72 -9.53 -20.16
C LEU A 38 25.82 -10.69 -19.69
N GLY A 39 24.64 -10.86 -20.29
CA GLY A 39 23.71 -11.94 -19.90
C GLY A 39 24.28 -13.35 -20.09
N LEU A 40 25.07 -13.59 -21.14
CA LEU A 40 25.75 -14.86 -21.37
C LEU A 40 26.85 -15.11 -20.32
N ASN A 41 27.59 -14.06 -19.94
CA ASN A 41 28.59 -14.15 -18.87
C ASN A 41 27.95 -14.39 -17.50
N GLU A 42 26.83 -13.73 -17.21
CA GLU A 42 26.04 -13.97 -15.99
C GLU A 42 25.54 -15.42 -15.92
N GLN A 43 25.03 -15.97 -17.03
CA GLN A 43 24.64 -17.38 -17.11
C GLN A 43 25.82 -18.33 -16.91
N ARG A 44 26.98 -18.02 -17.49
CA ARG A 44 28.21 -18.83 -17.37
C ARG A 44 28.77 -18.84 -15.95
N THR A 45 28.70 -17.71 -15.25
CA THR A 45 29.29 -17.54 -13.91
C THR A 45 28.31 -17.79 -12.78
N GLY A 46 27.00 -17.77 -13.06
CA GLY A 46 25.94 -17.83 -12.04
C GLY A 46 25.78 -16.54 -11.23
N VAL A 47 26.52 -15.48 -11.58
CA VAL A 47 26.48 -14.19 -10.86
C VAL A 47 25.68 -13.19 -11.67
N ILE A 48 24.67 -12.58 -11.05
CA ILE A 48 23.85 -11.54 -11.68
C ILE A 48 24.51 -10.17 -11.44
N CYS A 49 24.87 -9.46 -12.50
CA CYS A 49 25.39 -8.11 -12.42
C CYS A 49 24.24 -7.12 -12.21
N LEU A 50 24.17 -6.59 -10.98
CA LEU A 50 23.25 -5.52 -10.63
C LEU A 50 23.86 -4.17 -11.04
N GLY A 51 23.08 -3.35 -11.75
CA GLY A 51 23.50 -2.00 -12.08
C GLY A 51 23.61 -1.14 -10.83
N ALA A 52 24.61 -0.26 -10.79
CA ALA A 52 24.81 0.69 -9.69
C ALA A 52 23.59 1.60 -9.48
N GLN A 53 22.80 1.87 -10.53
CA GLN A 53 21.61 2.70 -10.45
C GLN A 53 20.61 2.22 -9.39
N ALA A 54 20.43 0.92 -9.17
CA ALA A 54 19.47 0.44 -8.17
C ALA A 54 19.94 0.72 -6.73
N ALA A 55 21.25 0.81 -6.50
CA ALA A 55 21.84 1.04 -5.18
C ALA A 55 22.14 2.52 -4.91
N TYR A 56 22.47 3.30 -5.95
CA TYR A 56 22.99 4.66 -5.83
C TYR A 56 22.13 5.72 -6.53
N CYS A 57 21.11 5.32 -7.30
CA CYS A 57 20.22 6.24 -7.97
C CYS A 57 18.77 6.05 -7.49
N GLY A 58 18.01 7.15 -7.53
CA GLY A 58 16.67 7.21 -6.99
C GLY A 58 16.55 8.32 -5.95
N ASN A 59 15.38 8.96 -5.92
CA ASN A 59 15.10 9.92 -4.87
C ASN A 59 14.74 9.15 -3.60
N ARG A 60 15.43 9.43 -2.49
CA ARG A 60 15.09 8.84 -1.19
C ARG A 60 13.64 9.16 -0.84
N LEU A 61 12.99 8.23 -0.13
CA LEU A 61 11.66 8.48 0.40
C LEU A 61 11.70 9.72 1.30
N TRP A 62 10.62 10.48 1.32
CA TRP A 62 10.54 11.68 2.17
C TRP A 62 10.82 11.35 3.64
N GLU A 63 10.31 10.20 4.11
CA GLU A 63 10.49 9.71 5.49
C GLU A 63 11.97 9.44 5.84
N GLU A 64 12.79 9.07 4.85
CA GLU A 64 14.23 8.87 5.02
C GLU A 64 15.01 10.18 5.03
N LYS A 65 14.47 11.23 4.39
CA LYS A 65 15.09 12.56 4.34
C LYS A 65 14.81 13.36 5.61
N HIS A 66 13.61 13.21 6.18
CA HIS A 66 13.14 13.95 7.36
C HIS A 66 12.69 12.96 8.44
N PRO A 67 13.64 12.24 9.08
CA PRO A 67 13.30 11.19 10.05
C PRO A 67 12.55 11.74 11.28
N ASP A 68 12.88 12.95 11.73
CA ASP A 68 12.25 13.57 12.90
C ASP A 68 10.77 13.88 12.64
N VAL A 69 10.47 14.45 11.47
CA VAL A 69 9.09 14.77 11.05
C VAL A 69 8.30 13.48 10.81
N ALA A 70 8.93 12.45 10.24
CA ALA A 70 8.32 11.15 10.05
C ALA A 70 7.97 10.48 11.39
N GLN A 71 8.84 10.58 12.40
CA GLN A 71 8.57 10.04 13.73
C GLN A 71 7.37 10.75 14.40
N ALA A 72 7.30 12.08 14.29
CA ALA A 72 6.17 12.85 14.76
C ALA A 72 4.87 12.47 14.03
N LEU A 73 4.95 12.25 12.72
CA LEU A 73 3.84 11.75 11.90
C LEU A 73 3.36 10.38 12.40
N TRP A 74 4.26 9.45 12.75
CA TRP A 74 3.89 8.13 13.27
C TRP A 74 3.21 8.23 14.63
N ALA A 75 3.73 9.04 15.54
CA ALA A 75 3.08 9.28 16.83
C ALA A 75 1.65 9.86 16.66
N LEU A 76 1.47 10.78 15.71
CA LEU A 76 0.17 11.34 15.37
C LEU A 76 -0.76 10.31 14.72
N ALA A 77 -0.25 9.50 13.80
CA ALA A 77 -1.02 8.47 13.12
C ALA A 77 -1.50 7.41 14.12
N GLU A 78 -0.60 6.94 15.01
CA GLU A 78 -0.89 5.90 16.00
C GLU A 78 -1.92 6.36 17.04
N SER A 79 -1.81 7.59 17.54
CA SER A 79 -2.80 8.12 18.49
C SER A 79 -4.22 8.23 17.91
N HIS A 80 -4.35 8.31 16.59
CA HIS A 80 -5.63 8.46 15.89
C HIS A 80 -6.05 7.24 15.08
N CYS A 81 -5.26 6.17 15.09
CA CYS A 81 -5.55 4.95 14.38
C CYS A 81 -6.56 4.09 15.18
N GLN A 82 -7.29 3.27 14.44
CA GLN A 82 -8.08 2.17 14.97
C GLN A 82 -7.80 0.97 14.07
N GLN A 83 -7.48 -0.16 14.68
CA GLN A 83 -7.30 -1.40 13.96
C GLN A 83 -8.57 -1.75 13.16
N ASP A 84 -8.40 -2.39 12.00
CA ASP A 84 -9.51 -2.89 11.20
C ASP A 84 -10.51 -3.66 12.07
N PRO A 85 -11.78 -3.20 12.17
CA PRO A 85 -12.78 -3.84 13.02
C PRO A 85 -13.09 -5.28 12.63
N THR A 86 -12.76 -5.68 11.39
CA THR A 86 -12.92 -7.07 10.96
C THR A 86 -11.76 -7.96 11.36
N PHE A 87 -10.64 -7.39 11.84
CA PHE A 87 -9.39 -8.08 12.18
C PHE A 87 -8.85 -9.00 11.07
N ARG A 88 -9.30 -8.82 9.82
CA ARG A 88 -8.85 -9.61 8.67
C ARG A 88 -7.58 -9.07 8.05
N THR A 89 -7.26 -7.81 8.31
CA THR A 89 -6.09 -7.13 7.75
C THR A 89 -5.30 -6.44 8.85
N ALA A 90 -4.00 -6.25 8.61
CA ALA A 90 -3.12 -5.44 9.46
C ALA A 90 -3.25 -3.93 9.18
N LEU A 91 -4.29 -3.52 8.43
CA LEU A 91 -4.51 -2.11 8.11
C LEU A 91 -5.06 -1.37 9.33
N SER A 92 -4.54 -0.16 9.51
CA SER A 92 -4.95 0.75 10.57
C SER A 92 -5.74 1.89 9.95
N TYR A 93 -7.00 2.03 10.35
CA TYR A 93 -7.84 3.11 9.86
C TYR A 93 -7.59 4.38 10.68
N THR A 94 -7.21 5.45 10.00
CA THR A 94 -7.01 6.75 10.63
C THR A 94 -8.25 7.63 10.48
N ARG A 95 -8.53 8.39 11.53
CA ARG A 95 -9.58 9.42 11.55
C ARG A 95 -9.10 10.78 11.05
N LEU A 96 -7.79 10.96 10.95
CA LEU A 96 -7.18 12.22 10.57
C LEU A 96 -7.07 12.32 9.05
N THR A 97 -7.60 13.42 8.51
CA THR A 97 -7.34 13.80 7.13
C THR A 97 -5.92 14.32 6.99
N VAL A 98 -5.37 14.20 5.78
CA VAL A 98 -4.01 14.68 5.48
C VAL A 98 -3.83 16.17 5.80
N ALA A 99 -4.82 17.01 5.49
CA ALA A 99 -4.78 18.43 5.82
C ALA A 99 -4.63 18.65 7.34
N ALA A 100 -5.42 17.93 8.15
CA ALA A 100 -5.33 18.04 9.60
C ALA A 100 -4.00 17.50 10.16
N VAL A 101 -3.38 16.53 9.51
CA VAL A 101 -2.04 16.05 9.85
C VAL A 101 -1.01 17.15 9.59
N LEU A 102 -1.03 17.77 8.41
CA LEU A 102 -0.11 18.87 8.06
C LEU A 102 -0.26 20.05 9.03
N ASP A 103 -1.49 20.46 9.35
CA ASP A 103 -1.72 21.55 10.29
C ASP A 103 -1.19 21.25 11.70
N ARG A 104 -1.28 19.99 12.14
CA ARG A 104 -0.71 19.56 13.43
C ARG A 104 0.80 19.52 13.42
N LEU A 105 1.41 19.08 12.32
CA LEU A 105 2.87 19.10 12.19
C LEU A 105 3.39 20.55 12.16
N ARG A 106 2.68 21.47 11.49
CA ARG A 106 2.98 22.91 11.57
C ARG A 106 2.86 23.43 13.00
N ALA A 107 1.80 23.05 13.72
CA ALA A 107 1.60 23.44 15.12
C ALA A 107 2.67 22.88 16.07
N GLN A 108 3.32 21.78 15.72
CA GLN A 108 4.47 21.23 16.45
C GLN A 108 5.79 21.98 16.15
N GLY A 109 5.78 22.93 15.22
CA GLY A 109 6.92 23.79 14.90
C GLY A 109 7.80 23.31 13.75
N PHE A 110 7.36 22.31 12.97
CA PHE A 110 8.11 21.89 11.78
C PHE A 110 8.00 22.93 10.66
N PRO A 111 9.12 23.27 9.98
CA PRO A 111 9.11 24.25 8.91
C PRO A 111 8.35 23.74 7.69
N GLU A 112 7.76 24.66 6.91
CA GLU A 112 7.00 24.27 5.70
C GLU A 112 7.87 23.57 4.65
N ASP A 113 9.16 23.89 4.60
CA ASP A 113 10.11 23.28 3.65
C ASP A 113 10.33 21.78 3.90
N ASP A 114 10.16 21.33 5.15
CA ASP A 114 10.29 19.91 5.51
C ASP A 114 8.96 19.15 5.31
N LEU A 115 7.84 19.86 5.17
CA LEU A 115 6.53 19.26 5.02
C LEU A 115 6.27 18.86 3.56
N PRO A 116 5.87 17.61 3.30
CA PRO A 116 5.62 17.15 1.96
C PRO A 116 4.27 17.70 1.46
N SER A 117 4.07 17.66 0.14
CA SER A 117 2.78 18.00 -0.45
C SER A 117 1.66 17.11 0.12
N PRO A 118 0.39 17.57 0.13
CA PRO A 118 -0.73 16.76 0.61
C PRO A 118 -0.84 15.40 -0.09
N SER A 119 -0.59 15.34 -1.40
CA SER A 119 -0.61 14.07 -2.15
C SER A 119 0.49 13.13 -1.68
N THR A 120 1.70 13.64 -1.50
CA THR A 120 2.84 12.87 -1.00
C THR A 120 2.59 12.37 0.43
N MET A 121 2.02 13.20 1.31
CA MET A 121 1.65 12.81 2.67
C MET A 121 0.60 11.69 2.67
N ALA A 122 -0.38 11.74 1.76
CA ALA A 122 -1.36 10.66 1.61
C ALA A 122 -0.69 9.34 1.21
N GLU A 123 0.26 9.36 0.28
CA GLU A 123 1.01 8.18 -0.15
C GLU A 123 1.91 7.62 0.96
N VAL A 124 2.55 8.49 1.74
CA VAL A 124 3.35 8.15 2.93
C VAL A 124 2.50 7.43 3.98
N LEU A 125 1.29 7.92 4.25
CA LEU A 125 0.38 7.24 5.19
C LEU A 125 -0.11 5.90 4.62
N ASN A 126 -0.53 5.89 3.34
CA ASN A 126 -1.09 4.70 2.71
C ASN A 126 -0.09 3.55 2.59
N ARG A 127 1.18 3.83 2.24
CA ARG A 127 2.24 2.80 2.14
C ARG A 127 2.58 2.19 3.50
N ASN A 128 2.46 2.98 4.57
CA ASN A 128 2.68 2.56 5.95
C ASN A 128 1.43 1.96 6.61
N GLY A 129 0.40 1.62 5.82
CA GLY A 129 -0.79 0.90 6.31
C GLY A 129 -1.86 1.77 6.98
N TYR A 130 -1.68 3.09 7.00
CA TYR A 130 -2.65 4.04 7.56
C TYR A 130 -3.61 4.52 6.47
N ARG A 131 -4.87 4.09 6.54
CA ARG A 131 -5.90 4.49 5.56
C ARG A 131 -6.98 5.35 6.19
N LEU A 132 -7.32 6.46 5.53
CA LEU A 132 -8.42 7.30 5.98
C LEU A 132 -9.75 6.54 5.86
N ARG A 133 -10.49 6.43 6.97
CA ARG A 133 -11.86 5.92 6.96
C ARG A 133 -12.70 6.71 7.96
N LYS A 134 -13.92 7.05 7.54
CA LYS A 134 -14.91 7.60 8.47
C LYS A 134 -15.31 6.51 9.46
N VAL A 135 -15.24 6.81 10.75
CA VAL A 135 -15.74 5.90 11.78
C VAL A 135 -17.24 5.78 11.63
N VAL A 136 -17.70 4.59 11.28
CA VAL A 136 -19.10 4.22 11.40
C VAL A 136 -19.29 3.76 12.82
N LYS A 137 -19.91 4.58 13.67
CA LYS A 137 -20.36 4.11 14.99
C LYS A 137 -21.32 2.94 14.78
N ALA A 138 -21.13 1.87 15.56
CA ALA A 138 -22.06 0.75 15.55
C ALA A 138 -23.48 1.29 15.82
N LYS A 139 -24.39 1.11 14.86
CA LYS A 139 -25.80 1.40 15.09
C LYS A 139 -26.29 0.33 16.06
N LEU A 140 -26.62 0.72 17.29
CA LEU A 140 -27.22 -0.17 18.28
C LEU A 140 -28.55 -0.70 17.70
N GLN A 141 -28.58 -1.97 17.29
CA GLN A 141 -29.83 -2.62 16.86
C GLN A 141 -30.62 -2.94 18.12
N ARG A 142 -31.54 -2.05 18.50
CA ARG A 142 -32.46 -2.27 19.62
C ARG A 142 -33.49 -3.32 19.20
N ASN A 143 -33.23 -4.59 19.49
CA ASN A 143 -34.23 -5.66 19.38
C ASN A 143 -35.25 -5.56 20.53
N SER A 144 -36.13 -4.57 20.48
CA SER A 144 -37.32 -4.60 21.34
C SER A 144 -38.30 -5.63 20.79
N ARG A 145 -38.57 -6.72 21.53
CA ARG A 145 -39.70 -7.61 21.22
C ARG A 145 -40.98 -6.76 21.23
N LYS A 146 -41.73 -6.73 20.12
CA LYS A 146 -43.05 -6.08 20.08
C LYS A 146 -43.90 -6.68 21.19
N ARG A 147 -44.55 -5.85 22.02
CA ARG A 147 -45.50 -6.32 23.04
C ARG A 147 -46.58 -7.16 22.34
N MET A 148 -46.86 -8.35 22.85
CA MET A 148 -47.97 -9.17 22.37
C MET A 148 -49.29 -8.42 22.60
N PRO A 149 -50.15 -8.27 21.58
CA PRO A 149 -51.52 -7.82 21.78
C PRO A 149 -52.26 -8.84 22.66
N SER A 150 -52.84 -8.41 23.77
CA SER A 150 -53.73 -9.27 24.56
C SER A 150 -55.00 -9.55 23.76
N LEU A 151 -55.44 -10.81 23.73
CA LEU A 151 -56.71 -11.18 23.11
C LEU A 151 -57.86 -10.49 23.87
N PRO A 152 -58.91 -10.02 23.18
CA PRO A 152 -60.10 -9.49 23.84
C PRO A 152 -60.76 -10.62 24.64
N ILE A 153 -61.03 -10.37 25.92
CA ILE A 153 -61.78 -11.30 26.78
C ILE A 153 -63.20 -11.39 26.20
N SER A 154 -63.67 -12.61 25.96
CA SER A 154 -65.04 -12.89 25.52
C SER A 154 -66.02 -12.34 26.54
N GLN A 155 -66.94 -11.47 26.11
CA GLN A 155 -68.01 -10.97 26.96
C GLN A 155 -68.88 -12.14 27.40
N THR A 156 -68.98 -12.38 28.70
CA THR A 156 -69.92 -13.32 29.30
C THR A 156 -71.33 -12.89 28.96
N ARG A 157 -72.09 -13.77 28.29
CA ARG A 157 -73.53 -13.59 28.05
C ARG A 157 -74.24 -13.54 29.40
N THR A 158 -74.75 -12.38 29.77
CA THR A 158 -75.76 -12.26 30.83
C THR A 158 -77.09 -12.80 30.28
N GLU A 159 -77.51 -13.95 30.79
CA GLU A 159 -78.90 -14.40 30.70
C GLU A 159 -79.75 -13.45 31.57
N THR A 160 -80.71 -12.78 30.93
CA THR A 160 -81.74 -11.98 31.63
C THR A 160 -82.92 -12.88 32.04
N PRO A 161 -83.55 -12.59 33.20
CA PRO A 161 -84.59 -13.42 33.82
C PRO A 161 -85.94 -13.41 33.08
#